data_AF-A0A1H9TSG4-F1
#
_entry.id   AF-A0A1H9TSG4-F1
#
_cell.length_a   1.000
_cell.length_b   1.000
_cell.length_c   1.000
_cell.angle_alpha   90.00
_cell.angle_beta   90.00
_cell.angle_gamma   90.00
#
_symmetry.space_group_name_H-M   'P 1'
#
loop_
_entity.id
_entity.type
_entity.pdbx_description
1 polymer ?
#
loop_
_entity_poly.entity_id
_entity_poly.type
_entity_poly.pdbx_seq_one_letter_code
_entity_poly.pdbx_strand_id
1 'polypeptide(L)'
;MIDYEREGKSPVAVSVDLAKQLDKAYEGLTVAEVLDAPVAALAGVSEGDAEKLASAFGIKTVRDLGTSKYFKLAAALVDLDQAAK
;
A
#
# COMPACT_ATOMS: atom_id res chain seq x y z
N MET A 1 -43.79 18.12 -0.19
CA MET A 1 -42.41 18.29 0.29
C MET A 1 -42.14 17.06 1.11
N ILE A 2 -41.45 16.06 0.54
CA ILE A 2 -41.18 14.78 1.21
C ILE A 2 -39.73 14.88 1.68
N ASP A 3 -39.56 14.86 2.99
CA ASP A 3 -38.28 14.77 3.66
C ASP A 3 -37.64 13.42 3.28
N TYR A 4 -36.55 13.48 2.52
CA TYR A 4 -35.74 12.31 2.18
C TYR A 4 -34.66 12.21 3.25
N GLU A 5 -34.96 11.52 4.35
CA GLU A 5 -33.93 10.99 5.25
C GLU A 5 -33.10 10.00 4.44
N ARG A 6 -32.05 10.51 3.79
CA ARG A 6 -30.96 9.70 3.26
C ARG A 6 -30.28 9.08 4.48
N GLU A 7 -30.68 7.87 4.87
CA GLU A 7 -29.75 6.97 5.55
C GLU A 7 -28.55 6.81 4.61
N GLY A 8 -27.55 7.66 4.81
CA GLY A 8 -26.25 7.51 4.23
C GLY A 8 -25.70 6.22 4.80
N LYS A 9 -25.89 5.13 4.06
CA LYS A 9 -25.08 3.92 4.19
C LYS A 9 -23.64 4.41 4.18
N SER A 10 -23.04 4.50 5.37
CA SER A 10 -21.64 4.87 5.53
C SER A 10 -20.88 4.04 4.50
N PRO A 11 -20.05 4.68 3.66
CA PRO A 11 -19.26 3.92 2.69
C PRO A 11 -18.61 2.81 3.49
N VAL A 12 -18.92 1.57 3.12
CA VAL A 12 -18.47 0.39 3.85
C VAL A 12 -16.97 0.57 3.99
N ALA A 13 -16.49 0.89 5.19
CA ALA A 13 -15.07 1.01 5.42
C ALA A 13 -14.55 -0.39 5.16
N VAL A 14 -13.97 -0.61 3.99
CA VAL A 14 -13.28 -1.85 3.68
C VAL A 14 -12.10 -1.84 4.63
N SER A 15 -12.27 -2.46 5.80
CA SER A 15 -11.18 -2.81 6.69
C SER A 15 -10.39 -3.86 5.94
N VAL A 16 -9.40 -3.41 5.17
CA VAL A 16 -8.44 -4.33 4.58
C VAL A 16 -7.73 -4.98 5.76
N ASP A 17 -7.93 -6.29 5.92
CA ASP A 17 -7.14 -7.06 6.87
C ASP A 17 -5.73 -7.18 6.29
N LEU A 18 -4.88 -6.24 6.69
CA LEU A 18 -3.46 -6.19 6.34
C LEU A 18 -2.62 -7.08 7.27
N ALA A 19 -3.25 -7.83 8.19
CA ALA A 19 -2.53 -8.75 9.06
C ALA A 19 -1.70 -9.72 8.21
N LYS A 20 -0.43 -9.91 8.61
CA LYS A 20 0.59 -10.67 7.87
C LYS A 20 1.17 -10.02 6.61
N GLN A 21 0.61 -8.93 6.10
CA GLN A 21 1.21 -8.16 5.00
C GLN A 21 2.12 -7.03 5.51
N LEU A 22 1.93 -6.63 6.77
CA LEU A 22 2.72 -5.63 7.45
C LEU A 22 3.58 -6.28 8.53
N ASP A 23 4.68 -5.62 8.87
CA ASP A 23 5.38 -5.91 10.10
C ASP A 23 4.43 -5.67 11.29
N LYS A 24 4.59 -6.48 12.35
CA LYS A 24 3.70 -6.48 13.51
C LYS A 24 3.57 -5.11 14.19
N ALA A 25 4.59 -4.26 14.09
CA ALA A 25 4.55 -2.89 14.61
C ALA A 25 3.57 -1.96 13.86
N TYR A 26 3.15 -2.33 12.64
CA TYR A 26 2.35 -1.47 11.73
C TYR A 26 0.94 -2.03 11.43
N GLU A 27 0.57 -3.22 11.93
CA GLU A 27 -0.74 -3.86 11.64
C GLU A 27 -1.96 -3.07 12.15
N GLY A 28 -1.79 -2.17 13.11
CA GLY A 28 -2.87 -1.33 13.66
C GLY A 28 -3.09 0.00 12.95
N LEU A 29 -2.31 0.30 11.90
CA LEU A 29 -2.34 1.58 11.21
C LEU A 29 -3.42 1.62 10.12
N THR A 30 -3.94 2.80 9.87
CA THR A 30 -4.78 3.06 8.70
C THR A 30 -3.96 2.99 7.41
N VAL A 31 -4.62 2.79 6.27
CA VAL A 31 -3.95 2.76 4.95
C VAL A 31 -3.11 4.02 4.70
N ALA A 32 -3.61 5.20 5.11
CA ALA A 32 -2.87 6.45 4.95
C ALA A 32 -1.57 6.45 5.76
N GLU A 33 -1.62 5.99 7.01
CA GLU A 33 -0.45 5.88 7.89
C GLU A 33 0.54 4.82 7.39
N VAL A 34 0.07 3.68 6.89
CA VAL A 34 0.93 2.65 6.27
C VAL A 34 1.65 3.21 5.05
N LEU A 35 0.97 3.99 4.21
CA LEU A 35 1.56 4.59 3.03
C LEU A 35 2.71 5.55 3.39
N ASP A 36 2.59 6.27 4.50
CA ASP A 36 3.60 7.22 4.96
C ASP A 36 4.68 6.55 5.83
N ALA A 37 4.49 5.28 6.21
CA ALA A 37 5.46 4.48 6.94
C ALA A 37 6.67 4.08 6.06
N PRO A 38 7.83 3.73 6.67
CA PRO A 38 8.98 3.21 5.96
C PRO A 38 8.67 1.94 5.18
N VAL A 39 9.43 1.63 4.12
CA VAL A 39 9.22 0.37 3.36
C VAL A 39 9.39 -0.88 4.24
N ALA A 40 10.21 -0.81 5.30
CA ALA A 40 10.34 -1.88 6.30
C ALA A 40 9.05 -2.16 7.09
N ALA A 41 8.01 -1.33 6.97
CA ALA A 41 6.68 -1.63 7.49
C ALA A 41 5.99 -2.79 6.76
N LEU A 42 6.46 -3.15 5.56
CA LEU A 42 5.97 -4.30 4.81
C LEU A 42 6.61 -5.59 5.34
N ALA A 43 5.79 -6.62 5.55
CA ALA A 43 6.27 -7.90 6.03
C ALA A 43 7.33 -8.48 5.08
N GLY A 44 8.47 -8.89 5.64
CA GLY A 44 9.58 -9.48 4.89
C GLY A 44 10.57 -8.48 4.30
N VAL A 45 10.39 -7.17 4.51
CA VAL A 45 11.40 -6.15 4.17
C VAL A 45 12.21 -5.81 5.42
N SER A 46 13.51 -6.12 5.40
CA SER A 46 14.41 -5.73 6.50
C SER A 46 14.80 -4.25 6.41
N GLU A 47 15.28 -3.67 7.53
CA GLU A 47 15.82 -2.30 7.54
C GLU A 47 16.96 -2.13 6.52
N GLY A 48 17.87 -3.10 6.44
CA GLY A 48 18.97 -3.07 5.48
C GLY A 48 18.53 -3.12 4.02
N ASP A 49 17.37 -3.72 3.71
CA ASP A 49 16.81 -3.66 2.35
C ASP A 49 16.11 -2.33 2.07
N ALA A 50 15.43 -1.76 3.07
CA ALA A 50 14.87 -0.42 2.99
C ALA A 50 15.97 0.64 2.75
N GLU A 51 17.13 0.53 3.41
CA GLU A 51 18.28 1.41 3.18
C GLU A 51 18.82 1.33 1.74
N LYS A 52 18.88 0.14 1.17
CA LYS A 52 19.30 -0.05 -0.24
C LYS A 52 18.31 0.60 -1.20
N LEU A 53 17.00 0.42 -0.96
CA LEU A 53 15.95 1.07 -1.77
C LEU A 53 16.04 2.59 -1.70
N ALA A 54 16.26 3.14 -0.50
CA ALA A 54 16.44 4.57 -0.30
C ALA A 54 17.69 5.09 -1.01
N SER A 55 18.80 4.35 -0.93
CA SER A 55 20.08 4.77 -1.51
C SER A 55 20.11 4.65 -3.04
N ALA A 56 19.52 3.58 -3.60
CA ALA A 56 19.57 3.31 -5.03
C ALA A 56 18.48 4.06 -5.81
N PHE A 57 17.28 4.18 -5.25
CA PHE A 57 16.10 4.69 -5.97
C PHE A 57 15.43 5.88 -5.28
N GLY A 58 15.91 6.33 -4.12
CA GLY A 58 15.28 7.39 -3.34
C GLY A 58 13.96 6.98 -2.68
N ILE A 59 13.68 5.68 -2.58
CA ILE A 59 12.43 5.14 -2.06
C ILE A 59 12.53 4.97 -0.55
N LYS A 60 11.75 5.73 0.22
CA LYS A 60 11.80 5.71 1.69
C LYS A 60 10.52 5.17 2.31
N THR A 61 9.39 5.53 1.73
CA THR A 61 8.06 5.16 2.22
C THR A 61 7.39 4.11 1.36
N VAL A 62 6.36 3.45 1.89
CA VAL A 62 5.50 2.55 1.11
C VAL A 62 4.86 3.29 -0.07
N ARG A 63 4.49 4.56 0.11
CA ARG A 63 3.99 5.43 -0.96
C ARG A 63 5.03 5.66 -2.04
N ASP A 64 6.29 5.93 -1.70
CA ASP A 64 7.36 6.10 -2.69
C ASP A 64 7.54 4.83 -3.53
N LEU A 65 7.51 3.66 -2.86
CA LEU A 65 7.64 2.37 -3.52
C LEU A 65 6.48 2.15 -4.50
N GLY A 66 5.23 2.31 -4.03
CA GLY A 66 4.03 2.11 -4.83
C GLY A 66 3.82 3.15 -5.93
N THR A 67 4.47 4.32 -5.82
CA THR A 67 4.36 5.39 -6.82
C THR A 67 5.54 5.49 -7.78
N SER A 68 6.62 4.74 -7.54
CA SER A 68 7.81 4.70 -8.38
C SER A 68 7.48 4.25 -9.81
N LYS A 69 7.97 5.02 -10.80
CA LYS A 69 7.77 4.73 -12.23
C LYS A 69 8.30 3.35 -12.64
N TYR A 70 9.37 2.88 -11.98
CA TYR A 70 10.01 1.60 -12.31
C TYR A 70 9.16 0.42 -11.84
N PHE A 71 8.71 0.46 -10.58
CA PHE A 71 7.89 -0.60 -9.99
C PHE A 71 6.49 -0.64 -10.61
N LYS A 72 5.88 0.53 -10.89
CA LYS A 72 4.60 0.61 -11.60
C LYS A 72 4.68 -0.01 -13.00
N LEU A 73 5.73 0.31 -13.77
CA LEU A 73 5.91 -0.25 -15.09
C LEU A 73 6.11 -1.78 -15.01
N ALA A 74 6.95 -2.24 -14.09
CA ALA A 74 7.20 -3.67 -13.90
C ALA A 74 5.90 -4.43 -13.53
N ALA A 75 5.12 -3.91 -12.59
CA ALA A 75 3.82 -4.48 -12.20
C ALA A 75 2.86 -4.54 -13.39
N ALA A 76 2.70 -3.44 -14.13
CA ALA A 76 1.83 -3.40 -15.31
C ALA A 76 2.25 -4.39 -16.40
N LEU A 77 3.55 -4.60 -16.62
CA LEU A 77 4.04 -5.58 -17.58
C LEU A 77 3.72 -7.03 -17.15
N VAL A 78 3.82 -7.33 -15.85
CA VAL A 78 3.43 -8.63 -15.30
C VAL A 78 1.93 -8.84 -15.44
N ASP A 79 1.10 -7.84 -15.12
CA ASP A 79 -0.35 -7.92 -15.25
C ASP A 79 -0.78 -8.18 -16.71
N LEU A 80 -0.10 -7.55 -17.68
CA LEU A 80 -0.35 -7.79 -19.11
C LEU A 80 0.01 -9.22 -19.53
N ASP A 81 1.13 -9.78 -19.06
CA ASP A 81 1.50 -11.18 -19.33
C ASP A 81 0.49 -12.16 -18.72
N GLN A 82 -0.01 -11.86 -17.51
CA GLN A 82 -1.03 -12.68 -16.86
C GLN A 82 -2.38 -12.62 -17.59
N ALA A 83 -2.77 -11.45 -18.09
CA ALA A 83 -4.03 -11.27 -18.82
C ALA A 83 -4.00 -11.88 -20.24
N ALA A 84 -2.81 -12.11 -20.81
CA ALA A 84 -2.63 -12.74 -22.12
C ALA A 84 -2.70 -14.29 -22.08
N LYS A 85 -2.81 -14.88 -20.89
CA LYS A 85 -2.96 -16.33 -20.66
C LYS A 85 -4.42 -16.71 -20.48
#